data_AF-B7IEI7-F1
#
_entry.id   AF-B7IEI7-F1
#
_cell.length_a   1.000
_cell.length_b   1.000
_cell.length_c   1.000
_cell.angle_alpha   90.00
_cell.angle_beta   90.00
_cell.angle_gamma   90.00
#
_symmetry.space_group_name_H-M   'P 1'
#
loop_
_entity.id
_entity.type
_entity.pdbx_description
1 polymer ?
#
loop_
_entity_poly.entity_id
_entity_poly.type
_entity_poly.pdbx_seq_one_letter_code
_entity_poly.pdbx_strand_id
1 'polypeptide(L)'
;MKESIESTPTYIFATRNYYFSNYNLDRVSIKSYFEMFFPGIADFSDYVFDIVPRGFVNVGYFILDKIEFFGLLEGGVVLNLIISSGTKDSDWDNFIKELRQESIYSTFKFGFSWYYDNYSGIELGYRSFLLGKNSPLRFIQGFTTTDWIYNFVSYTLYTENGP
;
A
#
# COMPACT_ATOMS: atom_id res chain seq x y z
N MET A 1 7.66 -37.07 28.49
CA MET A 1 6.53 -36.61 27.66
C MET A 1 7.01 -35.40 26.89
N LYS A 2 7.17 -35.50 25.57
CA LYS A 2 7.30 -34.32 24.72
C LYS A 2 5.87 -33.88 24.42
N GLU A 3 5.45 -32.74 24.96
CA GLU A 3 4.25 -32.07 24.45
C GLU A 3 4.50 -31.76 22.98
N SER A 4 3.77 -32.42 22.09
CA SER A 4 3.68 -31.99 20.71
C SER A 4 2.98 -30.65 20.73
N ILE A 5 3.72 -29.58 20.49
CA ILE A 5 3.14 -28.29 20.12
C ILE A 5 2.44 -28.57 18.78
N GLU A 6 1.14 -28.81 18.80
CA GLU A 6 0.34 -28.81 17.57
C GLU A 6 0.41 -27.40 17.02
N SER A 7 1.27 -27.19 16.02
CA SER A 7 1.38 -25.90 15.35
C SER A 7 0.11 -25.69 14.53
N THR A 8 -0.78 -24.85 15.03
CA THR A 8 -1.95 -24.40 14.26
C THR A 8 -1.44 -23.66 13.02
N PRO A 9 -1.85 -24.05 11.80
CA PRO A 9 -1.41 -23.36 10.60
C PRO A 9 -1.90 -21.91 10.61
N THR A 10 -1.00 -20.98 10.34
CA THR A 10 -1.31 -19.55 10.16
C THR A 10 -1.46 -19.23 8.69
N TYR A 11 -2.55 -18.56 8.33
CA TYR A 11 -2.88 -18.14 6.98
C TYR A 11 -2.70 -16.64 6.84
N ILE A 12 -2.05 -16.20 5.77
CA ILE A 12 -1.89 -14.78 5.42
C ILE A 12 -2.77 -14.49 4.21
N PHE A 13 -3.60 -13.46 4.33
CA PHE A 13 -4.49 -12.99 3.29
C PHE A 13 -4.13 -11.57 2.87
N ALA A 14 -4.24 -11.28 1.59
CA ALA A 14 -3.98 -9.97 1.03
C ALA A 14 -4.88 -9.76 -0.20
N THR A 15 -6.09 -9.27 0.03
CA THR A 15 -7.04 -9.00 -1.07
C THR A 15 -7.01 -7.52 -1.44
N ARG A 16 -6.93 -7.24 -2.74
CA ARG A 16 -6.89 -5.88 -3.28
C ARG A 16 -8.06 -5.70 -4.24
N ASN A 17 -8.96 -4.78 -3.93
CA ASN A 17 -10.04 -4.40 -4.82
C ASN A 17 -9.79 -2.99 -5.31
N TYR A 18 -9.91 -2.75 -6.61
CA TYR A 18 -9.55 -1.47 -7.14
C TYR A 18 -10.42 -0.97 -8.27
N TYR A 19 -10.50 0.35 -8.35
CA TYR A 19 -11.08 1.09 -9.44
C TYR A 19 -10.00 1.98 -10.04
N PHE A 20 -9.83 1.91 -11.37
CA PHE A 20 -8.88 2.75 -12.08
C PHE A 20 -9.61 3.57 -13.14
N SER A 21 -9.10 4.77 -13.41
CA SER A 21 -9.53 5.59 -14.53
C SER A 21 -8.31 6.21 -15.18
N ASN A 22 -8.29 6.21 -16.50
CA ASN A 22 -7.20 6.77 -17.30
C ASN A 22 -7.81 7.72 -18.34
N TYR A 23 -7.50 9.00 -18.20
CA TYR A 23 -7.93 10.05 -19.10
C TYR A 23 -6.72 10.57 -19.86
N ASN A 24 -6.76 10.50 -21.18
CA ASN A 24 -5.72 11.07 -22.03
C ASN A 24 -6.27 12.30 -22.77
N LEU A 25 -5.57 13.42 -22.64
CA LEU A 25 -5.86 14.70 -23.26
C LEU A 25 -4.61 15.12 -24.04
N ASP A 26 -4.59 14.80 -25.34
CA ASP A 26 -3.41 14.96 -26.20
C ASP A 26 -2.17 14.29 -25.58
N ARG A 27 -1.15 15.06 -25.20
CA ARG A 27 0.07 14.57 -24.54
C ARG A 27 -0.04 14.48 -23.03
N VAL A 28 -1.14 14.91 -22.41
CA VAL A 28 -1.34 14.84 -20.96
C VAL A 28 -2.13 13.58 -20.61
N SER A 29 -1.70 12.88 -19.57
CA SER A 29 -2.43 11.76 -18.98
C SER A 29 -2.85 12.13 -17.55
N ILE A 30 -4.05 11.71 -17.16
CA ILE A 30 -4.53 11.77 -15.78
C ILE A 30 -5.03 10.39 -15.42
N LYS A 31 -4.29 9.71 -14.54
CA LYS A 31 -4.57 8.36 -14.07
C LYS A 31 -4.95 8.44 -12.60
N SER A 32 -6.20 8.19 -12.30
CA SER A 32 -6.69 8.10 -10.92
C SER A 32 -6.95 6.65 -10.57
N TYR A 33 -6.64 6.30 -9.33
CA TYR A 33 -6.82 4.94 -8.85
C TYR A 33 -7.23 4.97 -7.39
N PHE A 34 -8.20 4.15 -7.05
CA PHE A 34 -8.66 3.94 -5.68
C PHE A 34 -8.62 2.45 -5.38
N GLU A 35 -8.09 2.12 -4.21
CA GLU A 35 -7.93 0.74 -3.77
C GLU A 35 -8.47 0.55 -2.36
N MET A 36 -9.19 -0.55 -2.16
CA MET A 36 -9.47 -1.12 -0.86
C MET A 36 -8.58 -2.35 -0.67
N PHE A 37 -7.60 -2.23 0.21
CA PHE A 37 -6.69 -3.31 0.57
C PHE A 37 -7.14 -3.97 1.88
N PHE A 38 -7.24 -5.30 1.87
CA PHE A 38 -7.62 -6.13 3.02
C PHE A 38 -6.50 -7.12 3.35
N PRO A 39 -5.42 -6.68 3.99
CA PRO A 39 -4.43 -7.60 4.55
C PRO A 39 -4.99 -8.24 5.82
N GLY A 40 -4.63 -9.47 6.09
CA GLY A 40 -5.00 -10.10 7.35
C GLY A 40 -4.26 -11.38 7.61
N ILE A 41 -4.34 -11.82 8.86
CA ILE A 41 -3.77 -13.06 9.34
C ILE A 41 -4.88 -13.80 10.10
N ALA A 42 -5.01 -15.09 9.86
CA ALA A 42 -5.94 -15.93 10.59
C ALA A 42 -5.32 -17.29 10.92
N ASP A 43 -5.74 -17.86 12.04
CA ASP A 43 -5.61 -19.28 12.33
C ASP A 43 -7.01 -19.91 12.48
N PHE A 44 -7.10 -21.14 13.02
CA PHE A 44 -8.40 -21.80 13.19
C PHE A 44 -9.30 -21.20 14.28
N SER A 45 -8.75 -20.38 15.18
CA SER A 45 -9.43 -19.81 16.34
C SER A 45 -9.61 -18.29 16.25
N ASP A 46 -8.63 -17.59 15.69
CA ASP A 46 -8.53 -16.14 15.71
C ASP A 46 -8.21 -15.58 14.34
N TYR A 47 -8.62 -14.33 14.12
CA TYR A 47 -8.31 -13.60 12.91
C TYR A 47 -8.21 -12.11 13.16
N VAL A 48 -7.41 -11.45 12.34
CA VAL A 48 -7.33 -9.99 12.24
C VAL A 48 -7.21 -9.63 10.77
N PHE A 49 -8.17 -8.87 10.26
CA PHE A 49 -8.11 -8.28 8.92
C PHE A 49 -8.19 -6.76 9.03
N ASP A 50 -7.36 -6.07 8.27
CA ASP A 50 -7.38 -4.63 8.16
C ASP A 50 -8.22 -4.20 6.95
N ILE A 51 -8.72 -2.98 6.99
CA ILE A 51 -9.39 -2.29 5.90
C ILE A 51 -8.59 -1.03 5.61
N VAL A 52 -7.78 -1.07 4.55
CA VAL A 52 -6.87 0.01 4.18
C VAL A 52 -7.32 0.64 2.85
N PRO A 53 -8.17 1.70 2.87
CA PRO A 53 -8.40 2.52 1.70
C PRO A 53 -7.13 3.26 1.29
N ARG A 54 -6.89 3.32 -0.02
CA ARG A 54 -5.79 4.05 -0.62
C ARG A 54 -6.26 4.81 -1.86
N GLY A 55 -5.82 6.05 -1.99
CA GLY A 55 -6.14 6.93 -3.11
C GLY A 55 -4.87 7.37 -3.83
N PHE A 56 -4.97 7.43 -5.15
CA PHE A 56 -3.86 7.72 -6.04
C PHE A 56 -4.30 8.67 -7.15
N VAL A 57 -3.51 9.70 -7.39
CA VAL A 57 -3.68 10.62 -8.51
C VAL A 57 -2.34 10.79 -9.19
N ASN A 58 -2.24 10.27 -10.41
CA ASN A 58 -1.09 10.38 -11.28
C ASN A 58 -1.42 11.34 -12.42
N VAL A 59 -0.52 12.30 -12.65
CA VAL A 59 -0.55 13.21 -13.79
C VAL A 59 0.74 13.01 -14.56
N GLY A 60 0.63 12.79 -15.87
CA GLY A 60 1.77 12.60 -16.73
C GLY A 60 1.72 13.41 -18.02
N TYR A 61 2.88 13.49 -18.66
CA TYR A 61 3.09 14.18 -19.93
C TYR A 61 3.98 13.34 -20.85
N PHE A 62 3.48 13.03 -22.04
CA PHE A 62 4.19 12.30 -23.08
C PHE A 62 5.21 13.22 -23.79
N ILE A 63 6.48 13.01 -23.45
CA ILE A 63 7.62 13.67 -24.10
C ILE A 63 7.79 13.08 -25.51
N LEU A 64 7.66 11.76 -25.61
CA LEU A 64 7.58 10.98 -26.85
C LEU A 64 6.37 10.06 -26.77
N ASP A 65 5.95 9.49 -27.90
CA ASP A 65 4.76 8.63 -28.01
C ASP A 65 4.75 7.44 -27.03
N LYS A 66 5.94 7.04 -26.55
CA LYS A 66 6.14 5.92 -25.62
C LYS A 66 6.82 6.31 -24.31
N ILE A 67 7.17 7.59 -24.10
CA ILE A 67 7.87 8.05 -22.90
C ILE A 67 7.06 9.14 -22.24
N GLU A 68 6.62 8.86 -21.01
CA GLU A 68 5.83 9.74 -20.18
C GLU A 68 6.65 10.16 -18.96
N PHE A 69 6.74 11.46 -18.68
CA PHE A 69 7.14 11.95 -17.37
C PHE A 69 5.90 12.05 -16.50
N PHE A 70 5.96 11.58 -15.25
CA PHE A 70 4.80 11.56 -14.37
C PHE A 70 5.12 12.05 -12.96
N GLY A 71 4.07 12.54 -12.31
CA GLY A 71 3.98 12.75 -10.87
C GLY A 71 2.77 11.99 -10.32
N LEU A 72 2.94 11.25 -9.23
CA LEU A 72 1.93 10.46 -8.56
C LEU A 72 1.85 10.88 -7.09
N LEU A 73 0.67 11.31 -6.67
CA LEU A 73 0.33 11.47 -5.26
C LEU A 73 -0.41 10.21 -4.80
N GLU A 74 0.06 9.61 -3.72
CA GLU A 74 -0.55 8.47 -3.04
C GLU A 74 -0.88 8.85 -1.60
N GLY A 75 -1.99 8.36 -1.08
CA GLY A 75 -2.33 8.43 0.34
C GLY A 75 -3.14 7.24 0.79
N GLY A 76 -3.03 6.90 2.07
CA GLY A 76 -3.76 5.79 2.66
C GLY A 76 -3.85 5.89 4.17
N VAL A 77 -4.75 5.09 4.74
CA VAL A 77 -5.04 5.04 6.17
C VAL A 77 -5.63 3.69 6.52
N VAL A 78 -5.38 3.19 7.74
CA VAL A 78 -6.13 2.07 8.30
C VAL A 78 -7.50 2.57 8.72
N LEU A 79 -8.56 2.12 8.06
CA LEU A 79 -9.92 2.50 8.38
C LEU A 79 -10.44 1.66 9.55
N ASN A 80 -10.23 0.36 9.58
CA ASN A 80 -10.71 -0.47 10.68
C ASN A 80 -10.02 -1.83 10.71
N LEU A 81 -10.13 -2.52 11.84
CA LEU A 81 -9.77 -3.93 11.96
C LEU A 81 -11.02 -4.78 12.20
N ILE A 82 -11.12 -5.87 11.47
CA ILE A 82 -12.09 -6.94 11.68
C ILE A 82 -11.37 -8.05 12.44
N ILE A 83 -11.75 -8.24 13.71
CA ILE A 83 -11.14 -9.21 14.61
C ILE A 83 -12.14 -10.24 15.10
N SER A 84 -11.64 -11.39 15.59
CA SER A 84 -12.42 -12.37 16.33
C SER A 84 -13.07 -11.73 17.57
N SER A 85 -14.29 -12.16 17.90
CA SER A 85 -15.12 -11.52 18.93
C SER A 85 -14.57 -11.62 20.36
N GLY A 86 -13.61 -12.52 20.60
CA GLY A 86 -12.97 -12.72 21.91
C GLY A 86 -11.95 -11.66 22.29
N THR A 87 -11.58 -10.76 21.37
CA THR A 87 -10.42 -9.86 21.50
C THR A 87 -10.82 -8.38 21.61
N LYS A 88 -12.13 -8.09 21.70
CA LYS A 88 -12.66 -6.72 21.81
C LYS A 88 -12.85 -6.33 23.27
N ASP A 89 -11.85 -5.64 23.82
CA ASP A 89 -11.93 -5.05 25.15
C ASP A 89 -12.55 -3.65 25.14
N SER A 90 -12.81 -3.06 26.31
CA SER A 90 -13.45 -1.74 26.47
C SER A 90 -12.71 -0.59 25.78
N ASP A 91 -11.41 -0.75 25.50
CA ASP A 91 -10.56 0.28 24.90
C ASP A 91 -10.40 0.14 23.38
N TRP A 92 -11.06 -0.84 22.76
CA TRP A 92 -10.92 -1.14 21.34
C TRP A 92 -11.19 0.07 20.43
N ASP A 93 -12.21 0.87 20.74
CA ASP A 93 -12.56 2.05 19.95
C ASP A 93 -11.49 3.14 20.03
N ASN A 94 -10.78 3.25 21.16
CA ASN A 94 -9.67 4.20 21.31
C ASN A 94 -8.44 3.70 20.54
N PHE A 95 -8.12 2.41 20.64
CA PHE A 95 -7.07 1.79 19.85
C PHE A 95 -7.26 2.00 18.34
N ILE A 96 -8.48 1.78 17.81
CA ILE A 96 -8.77 2.00 16.39
C ILE A 96 -8.64 3.48 16.00
N LYS A 97 -8.99 4.41 16.90
CA LYS A 97 -8.80 5.85 16.65
C LYS A 97 -7.32 6.23 16.59
N GLU A 98 -6.51 5.73 17.50
CA GLU A 98 -5.06 5.96 17.52
C GLU A 98 -4.41 5.35 16.27
N LEU A 99 -4.74 4.10 15.94
CA LEU A 99 -4.26 3.42 14.73
C LEU A 99 -4.61 4.20 13.46
N ARG A 100 -5.83 4.75 13.36
CA ARG A 100 -6.21 5.63 12.24
C ARG A 100 -5.31 6.86 12.15
N GLN A 101 -5.01 7.50 13.28
CA GLN A 101 -4.18 8.72 13.29
C GLN A 101 -2.72 8.43 12.93
N GLU A 102 -2.17 7.33 13.46
CA GLU A 102 -0.77 6.95 13.22
C GLU A 102 -0.55 6.36 11.83
N SER A 103 -1.56 5.70 11.26
CA SER A 103 -1.46 5.04 9.96
C SER A 103 -1.58 5.96 8.76
N ILE A 104 -2.11 7.18 8.92
CA ILE A 104 -2.22 8.14 7.81
C ILE A 104 -0.84 8.37 7.21
N TYR A 105 -0.74 8.18 5.90
CA TYR A 105 0.45 8.52 5.14
C TYR A 105 0.09 9.19 3.83
N SER A 106 1.05 9.95 3.31
CA SER A 106 1.01 10.43 1.94
C SER A 106 2.41 10.39 1.35
N THR A 107 2.51 9.94 0.10
CA THR A 107 3.77 9.95 -0.65
C THR A 107 3.58 10.68 -1.97
N PHE A 108 4.68 11.26 -2.45
CA PHE A 108 4.79 11.76 -3.80
C PHE A 108 5.87 10.97 -4.53
N LYS A 109 5.55 10.51 -5.73
CA LYS A 109 6.46 9.84 -6.63
C LYS A 109 6.57 10.64 -7.92
N PHE A 110 7.76 10.78 -8.46
CA PHE A 110 7.96 11.34 -9.79
C PHE A 110 8.94 10.49 -10.57
N GLY A 111 8.84 10.49 -11.89
CA GLY A 111 9.69 9.66 -12.70
C GLY A 111 9.29 9.60 -14.17
N PHE A 112 9.75 8.54 -14.82
CA PHE A 112 9.50 8.24 -16.22
C PHE A 112 8.86 6.88 -16.36
N SER A 113 7.89 6.78 -17.27
CA SER A 113 7.32 5.53 -17.72
C SER A 113 7.66 5.36 -19.20
N TRP A 114 8.22 4.21 -19.55
CA TRP A 114 8.42 3.80 -20.93
C TRP A 114 7.49 2.64 -21.27
N TYR A 115 6.64 2.85 -22.28
CA TYR A 115 5.64 1.89 -22.72
C TYR A 115 6.15 1.09 -23.91
N TYR A 116 6.23 -0.24 -23.77
CA TYR A 116 6.60 -1.10 -24.89
C TYR A 116 5.38 -1.37 -25.80
N ASP A 117 4.20 -1.49 -25.18
CA ASP A 117 2.89 -1.59 -25.83
C ASP A 117 1.83 -0.72 -25.11
N ASN A 118 0.56 -0.83 -25.53
CA ASN A 118 -0.53 -0.01 -24.97
C ASN A 118 -0.93 -0.38 -23.53
N TYR A 119 -0.50 -1.52 -23.02
CA TYR A 119 -0.94 -2.07 -21.73
C TYR A 119 0.19 -2.15 -20.72
N SER A 120 1.42 -2.06 -21.19
CA SER A 120 2.56 -2.48 -20.41
C SER A 120 3.75 -1.56 -20.62
N GLY A 121 4.46 -1.32 -19.53
CA GLY A 121 5.62 -0.44 -19.53
C GLY A 121 6.48 -0.66 -18.32
N ILE A 122 7.67 -0.07 -18.38
CA ILE A 122 8.60 -0.01 -17.26
C ILE A 122 8.52 1.39 -16.69
N GLU A 123 8.37 1.47 -15.38
CA GLU A 123 8.38 2.72 -14.63
C GLU A 123 9.68 2.83 -13.86
N LEU A 124 10.31 4.01 -13.88
CA LEU A 124 11.42 4.34 -13.01
C LEU A 124 11.11 5.68 -12.35
N GLY A 125 11.16 5.72 -11.02
CA GLY A 125 10.85 6.96 -10.30
C GLY A 125 11.39 6.95 -8.89
N TYR A 126 11.44 8.14 -8.31
CA TYR A 126 11.80 8.37 -6.92
C TYR A 126 10.55 8.66 -6.10
N ARG A 127 10.44 8.02 -4.94
CA ARG A 127 9.33 8.20 -3.98
C ARG A 127 9.83 8.95 -2.75
N SER A 128 9.03 9.90 -2.27
CA SER A 128 9.25 10.62 -1.03
C SER A 128 7.99 10.60 -0.16
N PHE A 129 8.17 10.48 1.15
CA PHE A 129 7.09 10.69 2.10
C PHE A 129 6.80 12.18 2.26
N LEU A 130 5.54 12.57 2.07
CA LEU A 130 5.05 13.89 2.42
C LEU A 130 4.52 13.92 3.86
N LEU A 131 3.86 12.84 4.27
CA LEU A 131 3.27 12.67 5.61
C LEU A 131 3.38 11.20 6.04
N GLY A 132 3.43 10.97 7.35
CA GLY A 132 3.37 9.60 7.89
C GLY A 132 4.62 8.80 7.60
N LYS A 133 5.81 9.43 7.66
CA LYS A 133 7.08 8.70 7.53
C LYS A 133 7.15 7.53 8.50
N ASN A 134 6.64 7.68 9.72
CA ASN A 134 6.61 6.64 10.75
C ASN A 134 5.33 5.80 10.73
N SER A 135 4.48 5.95 9.71
CA SER A 135 3.23 5.18 9.62
C SER A 135 3.54 3.68 9.54
N PRO A 136 2.74 2.82 10.20
CA PRO A 136 2.79 1.37 9.99
C PRO A 136 2.58 0.96 8.53
N LEU A 137 1.93 1.79 7.71
CA LEU A 137 1.68 1.51 6.30
C LEU A 137 2.86 1.84 5.38
N ARG A 138 4.02 2.24 5.93
CA ARG A 138 5.18 2.67 5.14
C ARG A 138 5.76 1.61 4.19
N PHE A 139 5.46 0.33 4.39
CA PHE A 139 6.01 -0.78 3.60
C PHE A 139 5.01 -1.49 2.69
N ILE A 140 3.75 -1.07 2.69
CA ILE A 140 2.69 -1.66 1.84
C ILE A 140 2.28 -0.72 0.70
N GLN A 141 3.09 0.30 0.44
CA GLN A 141 2.79 1.43 -0.44
C GLN A 141 2.97 1.06 -1.91
N GLY A 142 2.17 1.70 -2.76
CA GLY A 142 2.29 1.54 -4.20
C GLY A 142 1.67 0.28 -4.79
N PHE A 143 1.69 0.26 -6.12
CA PHE A 143 0.98 -0.69 -6.96
C PHE A 143 1.91 -1.34 -7.98
N THR A 144 2.95 -0.65 -8.43
CA THR A 144 3.83 -1.11 -9.50
C THR A 144 4.97 -1.97 -8.96
N THR A 145 5.61 -2.74 -9.83
CA THR A 145 6.78 -3.56 -9.46
C THR A 145 7.90 -2.74 -8.83
N THR A 146 8.10 -1.48 -9.24
CA THR A 146 9.11 -0.61 -8.63
C THR A 146 8.75 -0.18 -7.23
N ASP A 147 7.46 -0.09 -6.91
CA ASP A 147 7.01 0.16 -5.54
C ASP A 147 7.34 -1.01 -4.62
N TRP A 148 7.18 -2.25 -5.10
CA TRP A 148 7.56 -3.45 -4.35
C TRP A 148 9.07 -3.52 -4.10
N ILE A 149 9.88 -3.21 -5.11
CA ILE A 149 11.34 -3.13 -4.96
C ILE A 149 11.70 -2.05 -3.94
N TYR A 150 11.08 -0.86 -4.03
CA TYR A 150 11.30 0.22 -3.08
C TYR A 150 10.95 -0.19 -1.65
N ASN A 151 9.79 -0.82 -1.45
CA ASN A 151 9.34 -1.26 -0.13
C ASN A 151 10.28 -2.32 0.45
N PHE A 152 10.72 -3.27 -0.37
CA PHE A 152 11.69 -4.29 0.05
C PHE A 152 13.03 -3.67 0.48
N VAL A 153 13.62 -2.81 -0.36
CA VAL A 153 14.89 -2.14 -0.05
C VAL A 153 14.74 -1.25 1.19
N SER A 154 13.65 -0.50 1.28
CA SER A 154 13.36 0.37 2.42
C SER A 154 13.20 -0.44 3.72
N TYR A 155 12.56 -1.61 3.65
CA TYR A 155 12.44 -2.52 4.78
C TYR A 155 13.80 -3.06 5.22
N THR A 156 14.62 -3.55 4.29
CA THR A 156 15.97 -4.04 4.61
C THR A 156 16.82 -2.95 5.27
N LEU A 157 16.84 -1.75 4.71
CA LEU A 157 17.59 -0.62 5.27
C LEU A 157 17.07 -0.19 6.65
N TYR A 158 15.76 -0.26 6.88
CA TYR A 158 15.17 0.00 8.20
C TYR A 158 15.59 -1.05 9.23
N THR A 159 15.58 -2.33 8.86
CA THR A 159 16.00 -3.41 9.77
C THR A 159 17.49 -3.36 10.11
N GLU A 160 18.34 -2.90 9.19
CA GLU A 160 19.79 -2.80 9.40
C GLU A 160 20.20 -1.58 10.25
N ASN A 161 19.50 -0.45 10.10
CA ASN A 161 19.86 0.80 10.77
C ASN A 161 19.04 1.08 12.05
N GLY A 162 18.09 0.22 12.38
CA GLY A 162 17.15 0.41 13.49
C GLY A 162 15.99 1.37 13.15
N PRO A 163 14.96 1.43 14.03
CA PRO A 163 13.85 2.36 13.92
C PRO A 163 14.27 3.84 13.88
#